data_AF-A0A7J5EX07-F1
#
_entry.id   AF-A0A7J5EX07-F1
#
_cell.length_a   1.000
_cell.length_b   1.000
_cell.length_c   1.000
_cell.angle_alpha   90.00
_cell.angle_beta   90.00
_cell.angle_gamma   90.00
#
_symmetry.space_group_name_H-M   'P 1'
#
loop_
_entity.id
_entity.type
_entity.pdbx_description
1 polymer ?
#
loop_
_entity_poly.entity_id
_entity_poly.type
_entity_poly.pdbx_seq_one_letter_code
_entity_poly.pdbx_strand_id
1 'polypeptide(L)'
;MKLRGISLLGLVFSVAVALVGTAGPARAQSAEWKAAQAAFDQAQGAYLAGNYDDAAAGFKKAYEARRMAQFLFNVGAAYHMKGKKTNDPAAYQLAVDYYKKYVTEDPKAEDRKDVEKTIAVLDEELKRLAAAAPTGTDPTQPPPTPSEQVQALGEVKVRGLVVIESEPQGANIYINGKEKGPFAQTPWSGTMDGEFQYLVEKRGYKSKEGRTSADPSRLMVLQIVLSEEDYLGWLEIKSNVPGAEIFLDDKSVGAIGKTPFSGNFKPGKHTVWISADGYEESQHEIEVIAGETHEINSTLKGAPVGYLNVRGLGIEASEILVDGEVVCPRGPCRKPIKEGRRRVTVRRPGYKPYTTTIEVQAKTEISVKAMLAKKPGRGDAVVAYIFSAAFLGGGIYLGLEADKIHDTLRKEIDEGNPPIDQDDPRFQRGKYMAIGANAAYGLAGVIGLAAIYYTFRDKGAPSTATLDVRALALTPVIGPEYGGLSMELSW
;
A
#
# COMPACT_ATOMS: atom_id res chain seq x y z
N MET A 1 7.16 16.18 68.02
CA MET A 1 8.03 15.75 66.90
C MET A 1 7.11 15.44 65.73
N LYS A 2 7.18 16.22 64.65
CA LYS A 2 6.31 16.12 63.46
C LYS A 2 6.75 14.94 62.60
N LEU A 3 5.86 14.02 62.25
CA LEU A 3 5.97 13.25 61.01
C LEU A 3 4.62 13.28 60.27
N ARG A 4 4.69 13.78 59.04
CA ARG A 4 3.59 14.02 58.10
C ARG A 4 3.26 12.73 57.37
N GLY A 5 1.97 12.40 57.29
CA GLY A 5 1.43 11.47 56.31
C GLY A 5 1.39 12.12 54.92
N ILE A 6 1.76 11.35 53.91
CA ILE A 6 1.56 11.69 52.50
C ILE A 6 0.74 10.55 51.89
N SER A 7 -0.55 10.80 51.68
CA SER A 7 -1.41 10.00 50.82
C SER A 7 -1.18 10.41 49.37
N LEU A 8 -0.69 9.50 48.54
CA LEU A 8 -0.69 9.66 47.08
C LEU A 8 -2.09 9.29 46.55
N LEU A 9 -2.84 10.30 46.12
CA LEU A 9 -4.03 10.12 45.28
C LEU A 9 -3.54 9.87 43.83
N GLY A 10 -3.70 8.65 43.33
CA GLY A 10 -3.44 8.31 41.94
C GLY A 10 -4.60 8.81 41.06
N LEU A 11 -4.33 9.85 40.27
CA LEU A 11 -5.26 10.43 39.31
C LEU A 11 -5.30 9.51 38.07
N VAL A 12 -6.41 8.79 37.87
CA VAL A 12 -6.67 8.01 36.65
C VAL A 12 -7.11 8.97 35.54
N PHE A 13 -6.26 9.16 34.54
CA PHE A 13 -6.59 9.93 33.33
C PHE A 13 -7.29 9.00 32.33
N SER A 14 -8.63 9.03 32.30
CA SER A 14 -9.42 8.38 31.27
C SER A 14 -9.35 9.21 29.98
N VAL A 15 -8.57 8.76 29.00
CA VAL A 15 -8.57 9.34 27.65
C VAL A 15 -9.75 8.74 26.88
N ALA A 16 -10.85 9.48 26.85
CA ALA A 16 -11.96 9.21 25.93
C ALA A 16 -11.56 9.72 24.54
N VAL A 17 -11.20 8.81 23.63
CA VAL A 17 -11.05 9.12 22.20
C VAL A 17 -12.44 9.22 21.61
N ALA A 18 -12.96 10.44 21.52
CA ALA A 18 -14.16 10.73 20.74
C ALA A 18 -13.80 10.61 19.25
N LEU A 19 -14.19 9.50 18.63
CA LEU A 19 -14.27 9.41 17.17
C LEU A 19 -15.37 10.36 16.70
N VAL A 20 -14.99 11.58 16.34
CA VAL A 20 -15.83 12.51 15.60
C VAL A 20 -15.92 11.96 14.19
N GLY A 21 -16.95 11.15 13.92
CA GLY A 21 -17.38 10.86 12.57
C GLY A 21 -17.78 12.19 11.92
N THR A 22 -16.96 12.69 11.00
CA THR A 22 -17.30 13.87 10.20
C THR A 22 -18.37 13.46 9.20
N ALA A 23 -19.63 13.45 9.63
CA ALA A 23 -20.73 13.58 8.70
C ALA A 23 -20.53 14.93 8.00
N GLY A 24 -20.06 14.89 6.75
CA GLY A 24 -19.89 16.09 5.95
C GLY A 24 -21.21 16.86 5.92
N PRO A 25 -21.20 18.20 5.97
CA PRO A 25 -22.43 18.96 5.90
C PRO A 25 -23.15 18.59 4.60
N ALA A 26 -24.45 18.31 4.67
CA ALA A 26 -25.30 18.20 3.50
C ALA A 26 -25.08 19.48 2.65
N ARG A 27 -24.33 19.36 1.56
CA ARG A 27 -23.92 20.53 0.77
C ARG A 27 -25.16 21.08 0.08
N ALA A 28 -25.51 22.30 0.44
CA ALA A 28 -26.56 23.05 -0.21
C ALA A 28 -26.28 23.21 -1.71
N GLN A 29 -27.35 23.33 -2.49
CA GLN A 29 -27.31 23.58 -3.92
C GLN A 29 -26.30 24.68 -4.28
N SER A 30 -25.51 24.45 -5.34
CA SER A 30 -24.42 25.35 -5.74
C SER A 30 -24.94 26.78 -5.97
N ALA A 31 -24.08 27.78 -5.74
CA ALA A 31 -24.47 29.20 -5.91
C ALA A 31 -24.94 29.51 -7.34
N GLU A 32 -24.34 28.85 -8.33
CA GLU A 32 -24.71 28.95 -9.75
C GLU A 32 -26.10 28.40 -10.02
N TRP A 33 -26.45 27.24 -9.46
CA TRP A 33 -27.78 26.65 -9.60
C TRP A 33 -28.86 27.52 -8.96
N LYS A 34 -28.58 28.07 -7.77
CA LYS A 34 -29.49 29.02 -7.12
C LYS A 34 -29.67 30.29 -7.94
N ALA A 35 -28.59 30.83 -8.52
CA ALA A 35 -28.66 32.01 -9.38
C ALA A 35 -29.45 31.73 -10.66
N ALA A 36 -29.23 30.58 -11.31
CA ALA A 36 -29.95 30.17 -12.50
C ALA A 36 -31.45 29.98 -12.21
N GLN A 37 -31.80 29.33 -11.10
CA GLN A 37 -33.19 29.11 -10.69
C GLN A 37 -33.90 30.41 -10.36
N ALA A 38 -33.27 31.31 -9.58
CA ALA A 38 -33.85 32.61 -9.29
C ALA A 38 -34.07 33.46 -10.57
N ALA A 39 -33.11 33.45 -11.50
CA ALA A 39 -33.23 34.15 -12.77
C ALA A 39 -34.34 33.54 -13.65
N PHE A 40 -34.44 32.22 -13.68
CA PHE A 40 -35.48 31.50 -14.41
C PHE A 40 -36.87 31.80 -13.85
N ASP A 41 -37.06 31.72 -12.53
CA ASP A 41 -38.35 31.97 -11.88
C ASP A 41 -38.81 33.42 -12.09
N GLN A 42 -37.89 34.38 -12.01
CA GLN A 42 -38.19 35.78 -12.34
C GLN A 42 -38.59 35.94 -13.82
N ALA A 43 -37.86 35.30 -14.73
CA ALA A 43 -38.15 35.35 -16.17
C ALA A 43 -39.51 34.74 -16.51
N GLN A 44 -39.84 33.62 -15.87
CA GLN A 44 -41.13 32.94 -15.97
C GLN A 44 -42.27 33.88 -15.56
N GLY A 45 -42.13 34.56 -14.41
CA GLY A 45 -43.10 35.53 -13.94
C GLY A 45 -43.29 36.70 -14.91
N ALA A 46 -42.19 37.27 -15.42
CA ALA A 46 -42.23 38.33 -16.42
C ALA A 46 -42.90 37.89 -17.73
N TYR A 47 -42.62 36.66 -18.19
CA TYR A 47 -43.21 36.09 -19.40
C TYR A 47 -44.73 35.98 -19.28
N LEU A 48 -45.21 35.45 -18.15
CA LEU A 48 -46.64 35.32 -17.86
C LEU A 48 -47.33 36.69 -17.72
N ALA A 49 -46.62 37.71 -17.24
CA ALA A 49 -47.12 39.09 -17.17
C ALA A 49 -47.12 39.80 -18.54
N GLY A 50 -46.54 39.20 -19.59
CA GLY A 50 -46.39 39.81 -20.91
C GLY A 50 -45.21 40.79 -21.01
N ASN A 51 -44.36 40.88 -19.98
CA ASN A 51 -43.14 41.70 -19.96
C ASN A 51 -42.00 40.92 -20.61
N TYR A 52 -42.05 40.81 -21.94
CA TYR A 52 -41.17 39.91 -22.68
C TYR A 52 -39.69 40.33 -22.71
N ASP A 53 -39.38 41.62 -22.62
CA ASP A 53 -37.98 42.07 -22.54
C ASP A 53 -37.35 41.64 -21.21
N ASP A 54 -38.06 41.82 -20.10
CA ASP A 54 -37.63 41.36 -18.77
C ASP A 54 -37.51 39.83 -18.72
N ALA A 55 -38.46 39.12 -19.36
CA ALA A 55 -38.40 37.67 -19.48
C ALA A 55 -37.15 37.21 -20.24
N ALA A 56 -36.90 37.80 -21.42
CA ALA A 56 -35.72 37.49 -22.22
C ALA A 56 -34.41 37.78 -21.46
N ALA A 57 -34.34 38.90 -20.74
CA ALA A 57 -33.19 39.25 -19.90
C ALA A 57 -32.98 38.24 -18.76
N GLY A 58 -34.05 37.81 -18.08
CA GLY A 58 -33.99 36.82 -17.02
C GLY A 58 -33.55 35.44 -17.53
N PHE A 59 -34.10 34.95 -18.65
CA PHE A 59 -33.66 33.69 -19.25
C PHE A 59 -32.21 33.74 -19.73
N LYS A 60 -31.76 34.88 -20.27
CA LYS A 60 -30.35 35.09 -20.62
C LYS A 60 -29.45 35.03 -19.39
N LYS A 61 -29.87 35.64 -18.28
CA LYS A 61 -29.16 35.56 -16.99
C LYS A 61 -29.11 34.12 -16.46
N ALA A 62 -30.17 33.33 -16.64
CA ALA A 62 -30.17 31.91 -16.31
C ALA A 62 -29.14 31.13 -17.17
N TYR A 63 -29.07 31.42 -18.48
CA TYR A 63 -28.06 30.86 -19.39
C TYR A 63 -26.63 31.24 -19.01
N GLU A 64 -26.40 32.48 -18.59
CA GLU A 64 -25.09 32.94 -18.13
C GLU A 64 -24.67 32.27 -16.82
N ALA A 65 -25.61 32.01 -15.92
CA ALA A 65 -25.35 31.27 -14.68
C ALA A 65 -25.07 29.79 -14.93
N ARG A 66 -25.83 29.15 -15.83
CA ARG A 66 -25.62 27.76 -16.29
C ARG A 66 -25.95 27.63 -17.77
N ARG A 67 -24.93 27.30 -18.58
CA ARG A 67 -25.05 27.20 -20.04
C ARG A 67 -25.82 25.96 -20.45
N MET A 68 -27.13 26.13 -20.64
CA MET A 68 -28.05 25.08 -21.08
C MET A 68 -28.85 25.60 -22.27
N ALA A 69 -28.86 24.84 -23.36
CA ALA A 69 -29.48 25.27 -24.63
C ALA A 69 -30.96 25.65 -24.45
N GLN A 70 -31.68 24.97 -23.55
CA GLN A 70 -33.11 25.22 -23.28
C GLN A 70 -33.39 26.65 -22.80
N PHE A 71 -32.44 27.29 -22.12
CA PHE A 71 -32.59 28.71 -21.75
C PHE A 71 -32.57 29.62 -22.99
N LEU A 72 -31.77 29.29 -24.02
CA LEU A 72 -31.75 30.03 -25.28
C LEU A 72 -33.09 29.90 -26.02
N PHE A 73 -33.72 28.73 -25.98
CA PHE A 73 -35.08 28.57 -26.51
C PHE A 73 -36.06 29.52 -25.81
N ASN A 74 -35.99 29.63 -24.47
CA ASN A 74 -36.89 30.51 -23.71
C ASN A 74 -36.64 32.00 -24.00
N VAL A 75 -35.38 32.41 -24.24
CA VAL A 75 -35.07 33.77 -24.72
C VAL A 75 -35.72 34.01 -26.09
N GLY A 76 -35.59 33.06 -27.02
CA GLY A 76 -36.24 33.12 -28.33
C GLY A 76 -37.77 33.19 -28.24
N ALA A 77 -38.37 32.40 -27.34
CA ALA A 77 -39.81 32.42 -27.07
C ALA A 77 -40.31 33.76 -26.54
N ALA A 78 -39.58 34.39 -25.63
CA ALA A 78 -39.90 35.72 -25.13
C ALA A 78 -39.94 36.76 -26.25
N TYR A 79 -38.89 36.81 -27.08
CA TYR A 79 -38.86 37.75 -28.21
C TYR A 79 -39.87 37.42 -29.30
N HIS A 80 -40.14 36.14 -29.55
CA HIS A 80 -41.20 35.72 -30.49
C HIS A 80 -42.55 36.25 -30.02
N MET A 81 -42.90 36.06 -28.75
CA MET A 81 -44.17 36.57 -28.23
C MET A 81 -44.24 38.09 -28.21
N LYS A 82 -43.12 38.80 -27.94
CA LYS A 82 -43.03 40.25 -28.10
C LYS A 82 -43.36 40.66 -29.54
N GLY A 83 -42.62 40.10 -30.51
CA GLY A 83 -42.81 40.38 -31.93
C GLY A 83 -44.24 40.11 -32.37
N LYS A 84 -44.83 38.99 -31.93
CA LYS A 84 -46.23 38.66 -32.23
C LYS A 84 -47.24 39.66 -31.66
N LYS A 85 -47.00 40.20 -30.45
CA LYS A 85 -47.93 41.17 -29.84
C LYS A 85 -47.78 42.59 -30.38
N THR A 86 -46.56 43.00 -30.73
CA THR A 86 -46.25 44.39 -31.12
C THR A 86 -45.99 44.56 -32.62
N ASN A 87 -45.93 43.46 -33.36
CA ASN A 87 -45.47 43.37 -34.74
C ASN A 87 -44.08 44.02 -34.97
N ASP A 88 -43.17 43.86 -34.00
CA ASP A 88 -41.84 44.49 -33.99
C ASP A 88 -40.80 43.62 -34.75
N PRO A 89 -40.23 44.09 -35.88
CA PRO A 89 -39.20 43.37 -36.61
C PRO A 89 -37.94 43.08 -35.78
N ALA A 90 -37.55 43.98 -34.87
CA ALA A 90 -36.36 43.77 -34.05
C ALA A 90 -36.55 42.60 -33.08
N ALA A 91 -37.76 42.47 -32.52
CA ALA A 91 -38.13 41.34 -31.67
C ALA A 91 -38.13 40.02 -32.46
N TYR A 92 -38.69 39.98 -33.68
CA TYR A 92 -38.63 38.78 -34.51
C TYR A 92 -37.19 38.38 -34.88
N GLN A 93 -36.33 39.35 -35.19
CA GLN A 93 -34.92 39.06 -35.47
C GLN A 93 -34.22 38.43 -34.26
N LEU A 94 -34.40 39.00 -33.07
CA LEU A 94 -33.84 38.42 -31.84
C LEU A 94 -34.39 37.01 -31.58
N ALA A 95 -35.68 36.77 -31.82
CA ALA A 95 -36.28 35.45 -31.69
C ALA A 95 -35.59 34.42 -32.61
N VAL A 96 -35.43 34.76 -33.89
CA VAL A 96 -34.73 33.95 -34.88
C VAL A 96 -33.29 33.66 -34.45
N ASP A 97 -32.56 34.69 -34.00
CA ASP A 97 -31.16 34.54 -33.58
C ASP A 97 -31.01 33.57 -32.40
N TYR A 98 -31.87 33.68 -31.39
CA TYR A 98 -31.83 32.78 -30.23
C TYR A 98 -32.32 31.37 -30.54
N TYR A 99 -33.32 31.21 -31.40
CA TYR A 99 -33.72 29.89 -31.89
C TYR A 99 -32.61 29.23 -32.72
N LYS A 100 -31.90 29.99 -33.58
CA LYS A 100 -30.73 29.49 -34.31
C LYS A 100 -29.61 29.06 -33.36
N LYS A 101 -29.35 29.82 -32.29
CA LYS A 101 -28.40 29.42 -31.23
C LYS A 101 -28.84 28.14 -30.52
N TYR A 102 -30.11 28.02 -30.15
CA TYR A 102 -30.65 26.83 -29.51
C TYR A 102 -30.44 25.56 -30.35
N VAL A 103 -30.85 25.56 -31.63
CA VAL A 103 -30.70 24.36 -32.49
C VAL A 103 -29.23 24.05 -32.82
N THR A 104 -28.35 25.05 -32.70
CA THR A 104 -26.90 24.87 -32.85
C THR A 104 -26.29 24.24 -31.61
N GLU A 105 -26.69 24.67 -30.41
CA GLU A 105 -26.18 24.15 -29.14
C GLU A 105 -26.76 22.78 -28.78
N ASP A 106 -28.01 22.50 -29.15
CA ASP A 106 -28.63 21.18 -29.00
C ASP A 106 -29.10 20.63 -30.37
N PRO A 107 -28.18 20.05 -31.17
CA PRO A 107 -28.51 19.53 -32.49
C PRO A 107 -29.41 18.28 -32.43
N LYS A 108 -29.60 17.68 -31.25
CA LYS A 108 -30.40 16.47 -31.02
C LYS A 108 -31.70 16.75 -30.27
N ALA A 109 -32.04 18.02 -30.04
CA ALA A 109 -33.30 18.42 -29.45
C ALA A 109 -34.49 17.77 -30.17
N GLU A 110 -35.42 17.18 -29.41
CA GLU A 110 -36.59 16.47 -29.95
C GLU A 110 -37.46 17.39 -30.82
N ASP A 111 -37.57 18.67 -30.44
CA ASP A 111 -38.35 19.70 -31.10
C ASP A 111 -37.60 20.50 -32.17
N ARG A 112 -36.34 20.12 -32.48
CA ARG A 112 -35.49 20.87 -33.42
C ARG A 112 -36.20 21.21 -34.73
N LYS A 113 -36.91 20.25 -35.32
CA LYS A 113 -37.63 20.44 -36.59
C LYS A 113 -38.73 21.48 -36.49
N ASP A 114 -39.42 21.57 -35.35
CA ASP A 114 -40.49 22.54 -35.17
C ASP A 114 -39.94 23.94 -34.88
N VAL A 115 -38.79 24.01 -34.20
CA VAL A 115 -38.05 25.27 -34.04
C VAL A 115 -37.50 25.76 -35.40
N GLU A 116 -36.96 24.87 -36.24
CA GLU A 116 -36.50 25.20 -37.60
C GLU A 116 -37.65 25.71 -38.49
N LYS A 117 -38.84 25.11 -38.40
CA LYS A 117 -40.04 25.65 -39.08
C LYS A 117 -40.43 27.03 -38.56
N THR A 118 -40.38 27.22 -37.24
CA THR A 118 -40.67 28.52 -36.61
C THR A 118 -39.70 29.58 -37.11
N ILE A 119 -38.40 29.27 -37.16
CA ILE A 119 -37.37 30.14 -37.73
C ILE A 119 -37.73 30.53 -39.17
N ALA A 120 -38.10 29.58 -40.03
CA ALA A 120 -38.46 29.86 -41.42
C ALA A 120 -39.66 30.80 -41.54
N VAL A 121 -40.70 30.59 -40.73
CA VAL A 121 -41.89 31.47 -40.71
C VAL A 121 -41.52 32.89 -40.28
N LEU A 122 -40.70 33.03 -39.23
CA LEU A 122 -40.27 34.33 -38.73
C LEU A 122 -39.32 35.03 -39.72
N ASP A 123 -38.44 34.29 -40.41
CA ASP A 123 -37.56 34.83 -41.47
C ASP A 123 -38.39 35.37 -42.65
N GLU A 124 -39.47 34.69 -43.06
CA GLU A 124 -40.40 35.19 -44.08
C GLU A 124 -41.20 36.42 -43.60
N GLU A 125 -41.61 36.44 -42.33
CA GLU A 125 -42.27 37.61 -41.75
C GLU A 125 -41.34 38.83 -41.74
N LEU A 126 -40.07 38.66 -41.38
CA LEU A 126 -39.07 39.72 -41.42
C LEU A 126 -38.91 40.28 -42.84
N LYS A 127 -38.87 39.41 -43.87
CA LYS A 127 -38.84 39.85 -45.27
C LYS A 127 -40.10 40.63 -45.66
N ARG A 128 -41.28 40.17 -45.23
CA ARG A 128 -42.57 40.85 -45.47
C ARG A 128 -42.58 42.25 -44.84
N LEU A 129 -42.16 42.36 -43.58
CA LEU A 129 -42.10 43.64 -42.86
C LEU A 129 -41.07 44.59 -43.46
N ALA A 130 -39.93 44.07 -43.93
CA ALA A 130 -38.94 44.87 -44.65
C ALA A 130 -39.47 45.39 -46.01
N ALA A 131 -40.22 44.56 -46.75
CA ALA A 131 -40.85 44.96 -48.01
C ALA A 131 -42.02 45.95 -47.80
N ALA A 132 -42.66 45.92 -46.64
CA ALA A 132 -43.73 46.84 -46.25
C ALA A 132 -43.22 48.14 -45.61
N ALA A 133 -41.91 48.28 -45.35
CA ALA A 133 -41.32 49.52 -44.86
C ALA A 133 -41.44 50.62 -45.94
N PRO A 134 -41.96 51.82 -45.63
CA PRO A 134 -42.49 52.72 -46.65
C PRO A 134 -41.41 53.34 -47.54
N THR A 135 -41.59 53.25 -48.86
CA THR A 135 -41.04 54.19 -49.85
C THR A 135 -41.89 55.46 -50.01
N GLY A 136 -42.90 55.68 -49.18
CA GLY A 136 -43.72 56.89 -49.16
C GLY A 136 -44.89 56.70 -48.20
N THR A 137 -44.96 57.54 -47.17
CA THR A 137 -45.95 57.46 -46.09
C THR A 137 -47.33 57.91 -46.56
N ASP A 138 -48.28 56.97 -46.71
CA ASP A 138 -49.71 57.27 -46.59
C ASP A 138 -50.13 57.07 -45.12
N PRO A 139 -50.33 58.15 -44.33
CA PRO A 139 -50.63 58.06 -42.90
C PRO A 139 -52.02 57.48 -42.57
N THR A 140 -52.81 57.11 -43.58
CA THR A 140 -54.14 56.50 -43.40
C THR A 140 -54.12 54.97 -43.34
N GLN A 141 -53.00 54.32 -43.67
CA GLN A 141 -52.91 52.86 -43.64
C GLN A 141 -52.67 52.35 -42.20
N PRO A 142 -53.53 51.47 -41.64
CA PRO A 142 -53.32 50.88 -40.32
C PRO A 142 -51.95 50.19 -40.26
N PRO A 143 -51.25 50.21 -39.11
CA PRO A 143 -50.00 49.49 -38.97
C PRO A 143 -50.21 48.02 -39.36
N PRO A 144 -49.31 47.42 -40.15
CA PRO A 144 -49.47 46.04 -40.56
C PRO A 144 -49.57 45.17 -39.31
N THR A 145 -50.53 44.25 -39.29
CA THR A 145 -50.63 43.20 -38.26
C THR A 145 -49.67 42.05 -38.61
N PRO A 146 -49.33 41.17 -37.66
CA PRO A 146 -48.58 39.95 -37.95
C PRO A 146 -49.30 39.09 -39.01
N SER A 147 -48.52 38.44 -39.88
CA SER A 147 -49.08 37.56 -40.93
C SER A 147 -49.86 36.37 -40.36
N GLU A 148 -50.76 35.81 -41.17
CA GLU A 148 -51.53 34.62 -40.80
C GLU A 148 -50.62 33.44 -40.42
N GLN A 149 -49.46 33.30 -41.07
CA GLN A 149 -48.47 32.27 -40.76
C GLN A 149 -47.91 32.44 -39.35
N VAL A 150 -47.60 33.66 -38.92
CA VAL A 150 -47.15 33.95 -37.54
C VAL A 150 -48.29 33.77 -36.53
N GLN A 151 -49.51 34.13 -36.90
CA GLN A 151 -50.68 33.88 -36.06
C GLN A 151 -50.88 32.37 -35.84
N ALA A 152 -50.73 31.56 -36.89
CA ALA A 152 -50.87 30.11 -36.88
C ALA A 152 -49.82 29.38 -36.00
N LEU A 153 -48.66 30.01 -35.70
CA LEU A 153 -47.69 29.46 -34.76
C LEU A 153 -48.21 29.39 -33.31
N GLY A 154 -49.35 30.02 -33.00
CA GLY A 154 -49.96 29.98 -31.67
C GLY A 154 -49.17 30.76 -30.61
N GLU A 155 -49.56 30.60 -29.34
CA GLU A 155 -48.76 31.11 -28.23
C GLU A 155 -47.62 30.16 -27.93
N VAL A 156 -46.39 30.68 -27.85
CA VAL A 156 -45.25 29.87 -27.44
C VAL A 156 -45.26 29.74 -25.93
N LYS A 157 -45.02 28.55 -25.41
CA LYS A 157 -44.76 28.34 -23.98
C LYS A 157 -43.25 28.24 -23.76
N VAL A 158 -42.76 28.93 -22.74
CA VAL A 158 -41.41 28.71 -22.23
C VAL A 158 -41.32 27.30 -21.62
N ARG A 159 -40.15 26.69 -21.71
CA ARG A 159 -39.90 25.32 -21.26
C ARG A 159 -39.31 25.32 -19.87
N GLY A 160 -39.93 24.55 -19.00
CA GLY A 160 -39.37 24.06 -17.76
C GLY A 160 -38.27 23.04 -18.03
N LEU A 161 -37.42 22.83 -17.04
CA LEU A 161 -36.21 22.05 -17.16
C LEU A 161 -35.99 21.27 -15.87
N VAL A 162 -35.80 19.96 -16.01
CA VAL A 162 -35.33 19.11 -14.93
C VAL A 162 -33.85 18.88 -15.10
N VAL A 163 -33.11 19.05 -14.01
CA VAL A 163 -31.69 18.75 -13.95
C VAL A 163 -31.46 17.73 -12.85
N ILE A 164 -30.74 16.66 -13.18
CA ILE A 164 -30.37 15.60 -12.24
C ILE A 164 -28.85 15.52 -12.18
N GLU A 165 -28.30 15.94 -11.05
CA GLU A 165 -26.86 15.85 -10.75
C GLU A 165 -26.63 14.89 -9.59
N SER A 166 -25.48 14.22 -9.59
CA SER A 166 -25.06 13.45 -8.43
C SER A 166 -23.63 13.72 -7.99
N GLU A 167 -23.38 13.57 -6.69
CA GLU A 167 -22.05 13.53 -6.12
C GLU A 167 -21.80 12.11 -5.59
N PRO A 168 -20.88 11.33 -6.19
CA PRO A 168 -20.03 11.67 -7.34
C PRO A 168 -20.72 11.49 -8.72
N GLN A 169 -20.35 12.31 -9.70
CA GLN A 169 -20.93 12.33 -11.07
C GLN A 169 -20.75 11.04 -11.87
N GLY A 170 -21.55 10.83 -12.93
CA GLY A 170 -21.54 9.61 -13.74
C GLY A 170 -22.35 8.46 -13.15
N ALA A 171 -23.29 8.77 -12.24
CA ALA A 171 -24.23 7.78 -11.72
C ALA A 171 -25.30 7.47 -12.77
N ASN A 172 -25.77 6.21 -12.83
CA ASN A 172 -26.89 5.81 -13.68
C ASN A 172 -28.19 6.36 -13.09
N ILE A 173 -29.03 6.96 -13.95
CA ILE A 173 -30.36 7.47 -13.62
C ILE A 173 -31.38 6.51 -14.19
N TYR A 174 -32.34 6.10 -13.37
CA TYR A 174 -33.50 5.31 -13.74
C TYR A 174 -34.76 6.09 -13.45
N ILE A 175 -35.72 6.05 -14.37
CA ILE A 175 -37.01 6.73 -14.24
C ILE A 175 -38.11 5.66 -14.34
N ASN A 176 -38.95 5.59 -13.31
CA ASN A 176 -40.07 4.64 -13.18
C ASN A 176 -39.66 3.16 -13.21
N GLY A 177 -38.51 2.83 -12.62
CA GLY A 177 -38.03 1.45 -12.49
C GLY A 177 -36.79 1.14 -13.33
N LYS A 178 -36.31 -0.11 -13.24
CA LYS A 178 -35.09 -0.59 -13.91
C LYS A 178 -35.36 -1.37 -15.21
N GLU A 179 -36.61 -1.66 -15.54
CA GLU A 179 -36.97 -2.63 -16.59
C GLU A 179 -36.47 -2.23 -17.97
N LYS A 180 -36.36 -0.92 -18.25
CA LYS A 180 -35.90 -0.38 -19.54
C LYS A 180 -34.39 -0.09 -19.58
N GLY A 181 -33.64 -0.45 -18.54
CA GLY A 181 -32.25 -0.05 -18.37
C GLY A 181 -32.09 1.40 -17.91
N PRO A 182 -30.85 1.91 -17.83
CA PRO A 182 -30.59 3.28 -17.40
C PRO A 182 -31.17 4.27 -18.40
N PHE A 183 -31.98 5.21 -17.90
CA PHE A 183 -32.55 6.30 -18.67
C PHE A 183 -31.47 7.28 -19.16
N ALA A 184 -30.53 7.63 -18.27
CA ALA A 184 -29.41 8.52 -18.54
C ALA A 184 -28.29 8.33 -17.49
N GLN A 185 -27.24 9.14 -17.57
CA GLN A 185 -26.22 9.25 -16.52
C GLN A 185 -26.10 10.70 -16.05
N THR A 186 -25.73 10.92 -14.79
CA THR A 186 -25.51 12.28 -14.29
C THR A 186 -24.19 12.86 -14.84
N PRO A 187 -24.11 14.18 -15.12
CA PRO A 187 -25.22 15.13 -15.08
C PRO A 187 -26.16 14.94 -16.27
N TRP A 188 -27.46 15.03 -16.03
CA TRP A 188 -28.49 15.00 -17.08
C TRP A 188 -29.43 16.19 -16.95
N SER A 189 -29.92 16.69 -18.09
CA SER A 189 -30.95 17.72 -18.12
C SER A 189 -31.90 17.56 -19.30
N GLY A 190 -33.17 17.86 -19.08
CA GLY A 190 -34.19 17.83 -20.13
C GLY A 190 -35.56 18.28 -19.63
N THR A 191 -36.53 18.38 -20.54
CA THR A 191 -37.91 18.69 -20.19
C THR A 191 -38.58 17.43 -19.63
N MET A 192 -39.29 17.57 -18.50
CA MET A 192 -40.16 16.52 -17.96
C MET A 192 -41.46 17.15 -17.45
N ASP A 193 -42.52 16.35 -17.42
CA ASP A 193 -43.85 16.75 -16.95
C ASP A 193 -44.45 15.63 -16.10
N GLY A 194 -45.16 16.01 -15.05
CA GLY A 194 -45.87 15.10 -14.16
C GLY A 194 -45.00 14.41 -13.11
N GLU A 195 -45.62 13.48 -12.38
CA GLU A 195 -44.96 12.69 -11.35
C GLU A 195 -44.07 11.59 -11.94
N PHE A 196 -42.90 11.41 -11.35
CA PHE A 196 -42.01 10.29 -11.67
C PHE A 196 -41.26 9.80 -10.43
N GLN A 197 -40.96 8.50 -10.44
CA GLN A 197 -40.02 7.90 -9.50
C GLN A 197 -38.63 7.91 -10.12
N TYR A 198 -37.63 8.38 -9.37
CA TYR A 198 -36.23 8.29 -9.78
C TYR A 198 -35.48 7.31 -8.88
N LEU A 199 -34.49 6.63 -9.47
CA LEU A 199 -33.47 5.87 -8.76
C LEU A 199 -32.12 6.23 -9.37
N VAL A 200 -31.18 6.65 -8.54
CA VAL A 200 -29.82 6.98 -8.96
C VAL A 200 -28.84 6.06 -8.26
N GLU A 201 -28.01 5.38 -9.04
CA GLU A 201 -27.04 4.42 -8.54
C GLU A 201 -25.68 4.58 -9.18
N LYS A 202 -24.65 4.25 -8.41
CA LYS A 202 -23.28 4.21 -8.88
C LYS A 202 -22.53 3.13 -8.13
N ARG A 203 -21.68 2.38 -8.84
CA ARG A 203 -20.91 1.29 -8.25
C ARG A 203 -20.09 1.79 -7.05
N GLY A 204 -20.25 1.15 -5.89
CA GLY A 204 -19.57 1.48 -4.63
C GLY A 204 -20.30 2.52 -3.76
N TYR A 205 -21.53 2.90 -4.12
CA TYR A 205 -22.32 3.90 -3.40
C TYR A 205 -23.74 3.38 -3.14
N LYS A 206 -24.32 3.76 -1.98
CA LYS A 206 -25.72 3.48 -1.65
C LYS A 206 -26.61 4.18 -2.66
N SER A 207 -27.48 3.43 -3.32
CA SER A 207 -28.43 3.99 -4.27
C SER A 207 -29.43 4.93 -3.57
N LYS A 208 -29.91 5.93 -4.30
CA LYS A 208 -30.89 6.90 -3.80
C LYS A 208 -32.12 6.87 -4.69
N GLU A 209 -33.28 6.61 -4.09
CA GLU A 209 -34.57 6.70 -4.76
C GLU A 209 -35.48 7.75 -4.15
N GLY A 210 -36.44 8.21 -4.94
CA GLY A 210 -37.46 9.15 -4.50
C GLY A 210 -38.56 9.32 -5.53
N ARG A 211 -39.62 10.03 -5.14
CA ARG A 211 -40.69 10.47 -6.04
C ARG A 211 -40.75 11.99 -6.03
N THR A 212 -40.96 12.58 -7.20
CA THR A 212 -41.13 14.02 -7.34
C THR A 212 -42.03 14.31 -8.53
N SER A 213 -42.47 15.56 -8.67
CA SER A 213 -43.25 16.03 -9.81
C SER A 213 -42.49 17.14 -10.52
N ALA A 214 -42.35 17.03 -11.85
CA ALA A 214 -41.81 18.11 -12.67
C ALA A 214 -42.95 19.00 -13.17
N ASP A 215 -42.74 20.31 -13.08
CA ASP A 215 -43.59 21.31 -13.70
C ASP A 215 -42.92 21.75 -15.02
N PRO A 216 -43.59 21.61 -16.19
CA PRO A 216 -43.04 21.96 -17.49
C PRO A 216 -42.86 23.47 -17.67
N SER A 217 -43.07 24.27 -16.62
CA SER A 217 -42.90 25.71 -16.55
C SER A 217 -41.90 26.15 -15.46
N ARG A 218 -41.16 25.23 -14.84
CA ARG A 218 -40.16 25.57 -13.79
C ARG A 218 -38.81 24.93 -14.04
N LEU A 219 -37.76 25.52 -13.45
CA LEU A 219 -36.46 24.86 -13.33
C LEU A 219 -36.43 24.05 -12.03
N MET A 220 -36.37 22.71 -12.15
CA MET A 220 -36.21 21.79 -11.03
C MET A 220 -34.81 21.19 -11.04
N VAL A 221 -34.08 21.34 -9.95
CA VAL A 221 -32.74 20.75 -9.79
C VAL A 221 -32.78 19.68 -8.71
N LEU A 222 -32.60 18.44 -9.10
CA LEU A 222 -32.39 17.30 -8.22
C LEU A 222 -30.89 17.10 -8.01
N GLN A 223 -30.41 17.53 -6.85
CA GLN A 223 -29.03 17.27 -6.43
C GLN A 223 -29.00 16.06 -5.48
N ILE A 224 -28.39 14.98 -5.96
CA ILE A 224 -28.38 13.69 -5.27
C ILE A 224 -26.98 13.41 -4.75
N VAL A 225 -26.82 13.42 -3.44
CA VAL A 225 -25.56 12.99 -2.81
C VAL A 225 -25.66 11.50 -2.51
N LEU A 226 -24.80 10.71 -3.14
CA LEU A 226 -24.70 9.29 -2.86
C LEU A 226 -23.67 9.09 -1.75
N SER A 227 -24.05 8.37 -0.70
CA SER A 227 -23.11 7.95 0.33
C SER A 227 -22.35 6.73 -0.16
N GLU A 228 -21.06 6.61 0.18
CA GLU A 228 -20.37 5.34 0.03
C GLU A 228 -21.18 4.24 0.74
N GLU A 229 -21.26 3.05 0.14
CA GLU A 229 -21.68 1.90 0.93
C GLU A 229 -20.67 1.73 2.05
N ASP A 230 -21.10 1.58 3.31
CA ASP A 230 -20.17 1.25 4.39
C ASP A 230 -19.67 -0.17 4.11
N TYR A 231 -18.54 -0.24 3.42
CA TYR A 231 -18.01 -1.46 2.82
C TYR A 231 -17.20 -2.28 3.83
N LEU A 232 -17.36 -2.12 5.14
CA LEU A 232 -16.62 -2.99 6.06
C LEU A 232 -17.49 -4.19 6.44
N GLY A 233 -16.94 -5.39 6.25
CA GLY A 233 -17.45 -6.60 6.88
C GLY A 233 -16.84 -6.74 8.27
N TRP A 234 -17.60 -7.30 9.21
CA TRP A 234 -17.13 -7.58 10.56
C TRP A 234 -16.53 -8.99 10.59
N LEU A 235 -15.33 -9.12 11.15
CA LEU A 235 -14.66 -10.41 11.31
C LEU A 235 -14.40 -10.70 12.78
N GLU A 236 -14.88 -11.85 13.25
CA GLU A 236 -14.61 -12.38 14.59
C GLU A 236 -13.76 -13.64 14.48
N ILE A 237 -12.61 -13.66 15.16
CA ILE A 237 -11.66 -14.77 15.11
C ILE A 237 -11.43 -15.28 16.52
N LYS A 238 -11.74 -16.55 16.73
CA LYS A 238 -11.55 -17.27 17.99
C LYS A 238 -10.66 -18.48 17.75
N SER A 239 -9.92 -18.86 18.80
CA SER A 239 -9.12 -20.08 18.78
C SER A 239 -9.07 -20.75 20.15
N ASN A 240 -8.86 -22.07 20.16
CA ASN A 240 -8.56 -22.85 21.37
C ASN A 240 -7.24 -22.43 22.05
N VAL A 241 -6.36 -21.70 21.34
CA VAL A 241 -5.13 -21.12 21.91
C VAL A 241 -5.35 -19.62 22.10
N PRO A 242 -5.45 -19.12 23.34
CA PRO A 242 -5.57 -17.69 23.59
C PRO A 242 -4.26 -16.97 23.28
N GLY A 243 -4.35 -15.76 22.73
CA GLY A 243 -3.18 -14.96 22.39
C GLY A 243 -2.43 -15.41 21.12
N ALA A 244 -3.01 -16.33 20.33
CA ALA A 244 -2.46 -16.73 19.03
C ALA A 244 -2.43 -15.53 18.07
N GLU A 245 -1.33 -15.35 17.35
CA GLU A 245 -1.14 -14.26 16.41
C GLU A 245 -1.97 -14.46 15.14
N ILE A 246 -2.59 -13.39 14.67
CA ILE A 246 -3.46 -13.40 13.49
C ILE A 246 -2.80 -12.55 12.40
N PHE A 247 -2.74 -13.08 11.19
CA PHE A 247 -2.21 -12.41 10.01
C PHE A 247 -3.28 -12.40 8.91
N LEU A 248 -3.33 -11.32 8.12
CA LEU A 248 -4.29 -11.16 7.03
C LEU A 248 -3.56 -10.83 5.73
N ASP A 249 -3.86 -11.57 4.67
CA ASP A 249 -3.36 -11.49 3.29
C ASP A 249 -1.82 -11.61 3.10
N ASP A 250 -1.03 -10.90 3.90
CA ASP A 250 0.44 -10.92 3.86
C ASP A 250 1.04 -11.02 5.26
N LYS A 251 1.69 -12.17 5.54
CA LYS A 251 2.36 -12.42 6.82
C LYS A 251 3.58 -11.52 7.07
N SER A 252 4.17 -10.93 6.02
CA SER A 252 5.36 -10.09 6.15
C SER A 252 5.07 -8.72 6.79
N VAL A 253 3.81 -8.29 6.78
CA VAL A 253 3.34 -7.04 7.39
C VAL A 253 3.30 -7.12 8.92
N GLY A 254 3.34 -8.34 9.47
CA GLY A 254 3.20 -8.60 10.90
C GLY A 254 1.77 -8.94 11.31
N ALA A 255 1.60 -9.30 12.58
CA ALA A 255 0.29 -9.73 13.10
C ALA A 255 -0.65 -8.52 13.20
N ILE A 256 -1.89 -8.69 12.72
CA ILE A 256 -2.97 -7.70 12.83
C ILE A 256 -3.60 -7.68 14.23
N GLY A 257 -3.40 -8.74 15.01
CA GLY A 257 -3.98 -8.90 16.34
C GLY A 257 -3.69 -10.27 16.93
N LYS A 258 -4.35 -10.58 18.05
CA LYS A 258 -4.25 -11.85 18.76
C LYS A 258 -5.64 -12.39 19.10
N THR A 259 -5.81 -13.71 19.18
CA THR A 259 -7.09 -14.34 19.55
C THR A 259 -7.47 -14.10 21.02
N PRO A 260 -8.76 -13.87 21.34
CA PRO A 260 -9.85 -13.57 20.40
C PRO A 260 -9.70 -12.17 19.81
N PHE A 261 -10.11 -12.01 18.54
CA PHE A 261 -9.99 -10.77 17.80
C PHE A 261 -11.29 -10.43 17.08
N SER A 262 -11.67 -9.16 17.10
CA SER A 262 -12.81 -8.63 16.35
C SER A 262 -12.42 -7.33 15.66
N GLY A 263 -12.80 -7.17 14.39
CA GLY A 263 -12.46 -5.98 13.63
C GLY A 263 -13.21 -5.83 12.30
N ASN A 264 -13.12 -4.63 11.73
CA ASN A 264 -13.70 -4.28 10.44
C ASN A 264 -12.70 -4.50 9.31
N PHE A 265 -13.12 -5.16 8.23
CA PHE A 265 -12.29 -5.50 7.07
C PHE A 265 -12.96 -5.14 5.76
N LYS A 266 -12.14 -4.87 4.73
CA LYS A 266 -12.67 -4.60 3.38
C LYS A 266 -13.35 -5.84 2.83
N PRO A 267 -14.34 -5.71 1.92
CA PRO A 267 -14.99 -6.85 1.32
C PRO A 267 -14.09 -7.45 0.26
N GLY A 268 -14.27 -8.74 0.02
CA GLY A 268 -13.52 -9.51 -0.95
C GLY A 268 -12.84 -10.72 -0.32
N LYS A 269 -12.05 -11.41 -1.15
CA LYS A 269 -11.35 -12.61 -0.71
C LYS A 269 -10.14 -12.23 0.12
N HIS A 270 -10.07 -12.83 1.30
CA HIS A 270 -8.98 -12.67 2.23
C HIS A 270 -8.45 -14.01 2.69
N THR A 271 -7.17 -14.05 3.01
CA THR A 271 -6.55 -15.22 3.64
C THR A 271 -6.14 -14.86 5.05
N VAL A 272 -6.66 -15.60 6.01
CA VAL A 272 -6.38 -15.44 7.44
C VAL A 272 -5.47 -16.57 7.90
N TRP A 273 -4.32 -16.24 8.48
CA TRP A 273 -3.46 -17.19 9.17
C TRP A 273 -3.53 -16.97 10.67
N ILE A 274 -3.64 -18.07 11.42
CA ILE A 274 -3.65 -18.06 12.88
C ILE A 274 -2.48 -18.94 13.34
N SER A 275 -1.54 -18.31 14.05
CA SER A 275 -0.26 -18.89 14.40
C SER A 275 -0.03 -18.79 15.91
N ALA A 276 0.43 -19.89 16.52
CA ALA A 276 0.80 -19.90 17.92
C ALA A 276 2.03 -20.77 18.15
N ASP A 277 2.82 -20.35 19.13
CA ASP A 277 4.06 -21.01 19.54
C ASP A 277 3.79 -22.45 19.99
N GLY A 278 4.41 -23.43 19.32
CA GLY A 278 4.22 -24.85 19.62
C GLY A 278 2.99 -25.49 18.95
N TYR A 279 2.30 -24.78 18.05
CA TYR A 279 1.14 -25.27 17.32
C TYR A 279 1.39 -25.26 15.80
N GLU A 280 0.66 -26.11 15.07
CA GLU A 280 0.59 -26.03 13.62
C GLU A 280 -0.25 -24.81 13.23
N GLU A 281 0.24 -24.05 12.25
CA GLU A 281 -0.46 -22.89 11.72
C GLU A 281 -1.76 -23.31 11.01
N SER A 282 -2.82 -22.52 11.22
CA SER A 282 -4.09 -22.69 10.54
C SER A 282 -4.29 -21.58 9.50
N GLN A 283 -4.75 -21.96 8.31
CA GLN A 283 -5.06 -21.05 7.21
C GLN A 283 -6.55 -21.15 6.86
N HIS A 284 -7.20 -20.01 6.70
CA HIS A 284 -8.59 -19.89 6.27
C HIS A 284 -8.69 -18.92 5.11
N GLU A 285 -9.29 -19.35 3.99
CA GLU A 285 -9.72 -18.45 2.93
C GLU A 285 -11.17 -18.06 3.20
N ILE A 286 -11.43 -16.76 3.31
CA ILE A 286 -12.76 -16.20 3.55
C ILE A 286 -13.10 -15.19 2.45
N GLU A 287 -14.39 -15.03 2.16
CA GLU A 287 -14.88 -13.92 1.36
C GLU A 287 -15.65 -13.01 2.31
N VAL A 288 -15.06 -11.85 2.64
CA VAL A 288 -15.68 -10.86 3.52
C VAL A 288 -16.77 -10.14 2.75
N ILE A 289 -18.00 -10.19 3.25
CA ILE A 289 -19.15 -9.49 2.67
C ILE A 289 -19.46 -8.23 3.51
N ALA A 290 -19.73 -7.11 2.83
CA ALA A 290 -20.02 -5.84 3.49
C ALA A 290 -21.29 -5.96 4.36
N GLY A 291 -21.21 -5.46 5.61
CA GLY A 291 -22.33 -5.49 6.55
C GLY A 291 -22.65 -6.85 7.17
N GLU A 292 -21.96 -7.93 6.75
CA GLU A 292 -22.08 -9.25 7.37
C GLU A 292 -21.00 -9.46 8.44
N THR A 293 -21.30 -10.32 9.41
CA THR A 293 -20.32 -10.82 10.38
C THR A 293 -19.86 -12.20 9.94
N HIS A 294 -18.56 -12.35 9.69
CA HIS A 294 -17.92 -13.64 9.51
C HIS A 294 -17.22 -14.08 10.78
N GLU A 295 -17.45 -15.33 11.17
CA GLU A 295 -16.82 -15.92 12.34
C GLU A 295 -15.86 -17.04 11.93
N ILE A 296 -14.61 -16.96 12.39
CA ILE A 296 -13.61 -18.01 12.26
C ILE A 296 -13.39 -18.62 13.64
N ASN A 297 -13.72 -19.91 13.77
CA ASN A 297 -13.44 -20.72 14.95
C ASN A 297 -12.33 -21.73 14.62
N SER A 298 -11.07 -21.37 14.91
CA SER A 298 -9.92 -22.20 14.56
C SER A 298 -9.44 -23.06 15.73
N THR A 299 -9.29 -24.36 15.50
CA THR A 299 -8.72 -25.29 16.48
C THR A 299 -7.29 -25.65 16.06
N LEU A 300 -6.31 -24.97 16.64
CA LEU A 300 -4.89 -25.24 16.42
C LEU A 300 -4.50 -26.57 17.04
N LYS A 301 -3.79 -27.39 16.27
CA LYS A 301 -3.23 -28.67 16.72
C LYS A 301 -1.81 -28.44 17.23
N GLY A 302 -1.45 -29.05 18.36
CA GLY A 302 -0.09 -28.95 18.89
C GLY A 302 0.90 -29.56 17.89
N ALA A 303 1.92 -28.80 17.53
CA ALA A 303 3.00 -29.31 16.69
C ALA A 303 3.92 -30.21 17.53
N PRO A 304 4.47 -31.30 16.96
CA PRO A 304 5.41 -32.18 17.65
C PRO A 304 6.80 -31.52 17.73
N VAL A 305 6.89 -30.41 18.47
CA VAL A 305 8.10 -29.60 18.63
C VAL A 305 8.50 -29.51 20.10
N GLY A 306 9.81 -29.48 20.33
CA GLY A 306 10.42 -29.07 21.61
C GLY A 306 11.14 -27.73 21.43
N TYR A 307 11.48 -27.06 22.52
CA TYR A 307 12.21 -25.79 22.48
C TYR A 307 13.70 -26.02 22.72
N LEU A 308 14.54 -25.44 21.85
CA LEU A 308 15.97 -25.34 22.06
C LEU A 308 16.29 -23.97 22.66
N ASN A 309 16.91 -23.95 23.84
CA ASN A 309 17.34 -22.73 24.52
C ASN A 309 18.87 -22.71 24.66
N VAL A 310 19.56 -22.08 23.71
CA VAL A 310 21.02 -21.93 23.74
C VAL A 310 21.40 -20.67 24.51
N ARG A 311 22.12 -20.86 25.60
CA ARG A 311 22.59 -19.80 26.51
C ARG A 311 24.05 -20.02 26.90
N GLY A 312 24.66 -19.06 27.56
CA GLY A 312 26.06 -19.17 27.95
C GLY A 312 26.71 -17.81 28.12
N LEU A 313 27.90 -17.77 28.72
CA LEU A 313 28.69 -16.55 28.78
C LEU A 313 29.49 -16.40 27.48
N GLY A 314 29.45 -15.23 26.85
CA GLY A 314 30.27 -14.96 25.67
C GLY A 314 29.74 -15.56 24.37
N ILE A 315 28.44 -15.89 24.30
CA ILE A 315 27.79 -16.47 23.10
C ILE A 315 27.00 -15.45 22.28
N GLU A 316 27.08 -14.16 22.63
CA GLU A 316 26.25 -13.09 22.05
C GLU A 316 26.57 -12.87 20.57
N ALA A 317 27.81 -13.18 20.17
CA ALA A 317 28.27 -13.15 18.79
C ALA A 317 28.41 -14.55 18.18
N SER A 318 27.75 -15.56 18.76
CA SER A 318 27.76 -16.93 18.25
C SER A 318 26.59 -17.17 17.30
N GLU A 319 26.86 -17.84 16.18
CA GLU A 319 25.85 -18.43 15.32
C GLU A 319 25.42 -19.77 15.92
N ILE A 320 24.11 -20.01 15.97
CA ILE A 320 23.52 -21.28 16.40
C ILE A 320 22.91 -21.97 15.18
N LEU A 321 23.39 -23.17 14.91
CA LEU A 321 22.94 -24.00 13.81
C LEU A 321 22.28 -25.26 14.33
N VAL A 322 21.21 -25.69 13.67
CA VAL A 322 20.58 -26.99 13.89
C VAL A 322 20.58 -27.74 12.57
N ASP A 323 21.14 -28.95 12.56
CA ASP A 323 21.31 -29.78 11.36
C ASP A 323 22.05 -29.08 10.20
N GLY A 324 22.88 -28.09 10.52
CA GLY A 324 23.66 -27.31 9.56
C GLY A 324 22.99 -26.03 9.06
N GLU A 325 21.73 -25.79 9.40
CA GLU A 325 20.99 -24.58 9.06
C GLU A 325 21.11 -23.54 10.18
N VAL A 326 21.31 -22.26 9.84
CA VAL A 326 21.41 -21.17 10.81
C VAL A 326 20.01 -20.83 11.33
N VAL A 327 19.72 -21.25 12.56
CA VAL A 327 18.42 -20.97 13.20
C VAL A 327 18.45 -19.63 13.94
N CYS A 328 19.62 -19.25 14.45
CA CYS A 328 19.86 -17.96 15.08
C CYS A 328 21.21 -17.40 14.65
N PRO A 329 21.26 -16.21 14.02
CA PRO A 329 22.51 -15.57 13.61
C PRO A 329 23.33 -15.05 14.81
N ARG A 330 22.69 -14.86 15.97
CA ARG A 330 23.30 -14.44 17.23
C ARG A 330 22.65 -15.16 18.41
N GLY A 331 23.42 -15.43 19.46
CA GLY A 331 22.93 -15.94 20.73
C GLY A 331 22.68 -14.82 21.76
N PRO A 332 22.08 -15.13 22.93
CA PRO A 332 21.36 -16.36 23.25
C PRO A 332 20.11 -16.54 22.37
N CYS A 333 19.62 -17.76 22.24
CA CYS A 333 18.58 -18.11 21.28
C CYS A 333 17.61 -19.13 21.86
N ARG A 334 16.31 -18.86 21.77
CA ARG A 334 15.23 -19.80 22.08
C ARG A 334 14.38 -20.02 20.84
N LYS A 335 14.30 -21.25 20.33
CA LYS A 335 13.54 -21.57 19.12
C LYS A 335 12.82 -22.91 19.21
N PRO A 336 11.61 -23.03 18.65
CA PRO A 336 10.95 -24.32 18.50
C PRO A 336 11.68 -25.15 17.44
N ILE A 337 11.98 -26.41 17.76
CA ILE A 337 12.66 -27.37 16.91
C ILE A 337 11.79 -28.63 16.82
N LYS A 338 11.63 -29.14 15.58
CA LYS A 338 10.92 -30.40 15.34
C LYS A 338 11.53 -31.54 16.15
N GLU A 339 10.68 -32.38 16.71
CA GLU A 339 11.10 -33.56 17.45
C GLU A 339 12.07 -34.45 16.67
N GLY A 340 12.81 -35.27 17.42
CA GLY A 340 13.82 -36.20 16.90
C GLY A 340 15.25 -35.81 17.27
N ARG A 341 16.21 -36.60 16.78
CA ARG A 341 17.64 -36.38 17.02
C ARG A 341 18.14 -35.26 16.12
N ARG A 342 18.66 -34.19 16.74
CA ARG A 342 19.10 -32.95 16.07
C ARG A 342 20.53 -32.63 16.44
N ARG A 343 21.32 -32.18 15.46
CA ARG A 343 22.71 -31.76 15.68
C ARG A 343 22.75 -30.25 15.90
N VAL A 344 23.07 -29.81 17.11
CA VAL A 344 23.23 -28.40 17.47
C VAL A 344 24.69 -28.01 17.39
N THR A 345 25.01 -26.94 16.67
CA THR A 345 26.35 -26.36 16.60
C THR A 345 26.33 -24.90 17.04
N VAL A 346 27.20 -24.55 17.98
CA VAL A 346 27.43 -23.17 18.42
C VAL A 346 28.81 -22.75 17.93
N ARG A 347 28.86 -21.75 17.04
CA ARG A 347 30.11 -21.31 16.40
C ARG A 347 30.33 -19.82 16.61
N ARG A 348 31.57 -19.43 16.91
CA ARG A 348 32.00 -18.02 16.98
C ARG A 348 33.37 -17.84 16.32
N PRO A 349 33.57 -16.81 15.48
CA PRO A 349 34.89 -16.50 14.93
C PRO A 349 35.95 -16.34 16.04
N GLY A 350 37.12 -16.98 15.86
CA GLY A 350 38.20 -16.98 16.85
C GLY A 350 38.05 -17.96 18.01
N TYR A 351 36.95 -18.73 18.07
CA TYR A 351 36.70 -19.75 19.09
C TYR A 351 36.53 -21.14 18.46
N LYS A 352 36.80 -22.19 19.24
CA LYS A 352 36.50 -23.57 18.85
C LYS A 352 34.98 -23.76 18.85
N PRO A 353 34.36 -24.27 17.77
CA PRO A 353 32.93 -24.54 17.77
C PRO A 353 32.61 -25.66 18.77
N TYR A 354 31.40 -25.63 19.31
CA TYR A 354 30.84 -26.75 20.06
C TYR A 354 29.73 -27.40 19.24
N THR A 355 29.78 -28.72 19.09
CA THR A 355 28.75 -29.49 18.39
C THR A 355 28.29 -30.62 19.28
N THR A 356 26.98 -30.78 19.43
CA THR A 356 26.36 -31.86 20.19
C THR A 356 25.12 -32.36 19.49
N THR A 357 24.73 -33.61 19.74
CA THR A 357 23.47 -34.17 19.29
C THR A 357 22.51 -34.19 20.47
N ILE A 358 21.36 -33.57 20.31
CA ILE A 358 20.28 -33.57 21.29
C ILE A 358 19.12 -34.42 20.77
N GLU A 359 18.31 -34.96 21.67
CA GLU A 359 17.07 -35.66 21.36
C GLU A 359 15.90 -34.77 21.76
N VAL A 360 15.29 -34.11 20.77
CA VAL A 360 14.19 -33.17 21.00
C VAL A 360 12.91 -33.96 21.15
N GLN A 361 12.27 -33.86 22.32
CA GLN A 361 10.94 -34.42 22.56
C GLN A 361 9.90 -33.31 22.51
N ALA A 362 8.69 -33.61 22.01
CA ALA A 362 7.60 -32.67 22.03
C ALA A 362 7.33 -32.13 23.45
N LYS A 363 7.02 -30.83 23.56
CA LYS A 363 6.70 -30.15 24.84
C LYS A 363 7.82 -30.19 25.90
N THR A 364 9.07 -30.37 25.48
CA THR A 364 10.24 -30.21 26.36
C THR A 364 11.04 -28.99 25.95
N GLU A 365 11.72 -28.36 26.90
CA GLU A 365 12.77 -27.38 26.63
C GLU A 365 14.14 -27.98 26.95
N ILE A 366 15.03 -27.96 25.97
CA ILE A 366 16.43 -28.39 26.11
C ILE A 366 17.30 -27.14 26.16
N SER A 367 17.88 -26.88 27.32
CA SER A 367 18.81 -25.79 27.53
C SER A 367 20.25 -26.23 27.30
N VAL A 368 20.89 -25.66 26.27
CA VAL A 368 22.31 -25.87 25.98
C VAL A 368 23.08 -24.68 26.54
N LYS A 369 23.69 -24.84 27.71
CA LYS A 369 24.56 -23.81 28.30
C LYS A 369 25.99 -23.99 27.80
N ALA A 370 26.32 -23.31 26.71
CA ALA A 370 27.60 -23.41 26.00
C ALA A 370 28.68 -22.49 26.59
N MET A 371 29.93 -22.97 26.60
CA MET A 371 31.14 -22.25 26.96
C MET A 371 32.20 -22.50 25.89
N LEU A 372 32.49 -21.48 25.08
CA LEU A 372 33.41 -21.61 23.95
C LEU A 372 34.86 -21.32 24.36
N ALA A 373 35.78 -22.21 23.99
CA ALA A 373 37.21 -22.01 24.18
C ALA A 373 37.80 -21.19 23.01
N LYS A 374 38.65 -20.20 23.32
CA LYS A 374 39.35 -19.40 22.29
C LYS A 374 40.31 -20.31 21.52
N LYS A 375 40.39 -20.14 20.20
CA LYS A 375 41.42 -20.84 19.40
C LYS A 375 42.79 -20.30 19.82
N PRO A 376 43.73 -21.16 20.23
CA PRO A 376 45.07 -20.72 20.56
C PRO A 376 45.75 -20.12 19.32
N GLY A 377 46.63 -19.15 19.54
CA GLY A 377 47.47 -18.59 18.48
C GLY A 377 48.48 -19.63 17.97
N ARG A 378 49.01 -19.40 16.77
CA ARG A 378 50.04 -20.26 16.15
C ARG A 378 51.45 -19.69 16.30
N GLY A 379 51.71 -18.90 17.34
CA GLY A 379 52.99 -18.19 17.50
C GLY A 379 54.18 -19.13 17.61
N ASP A 380 54.02 -20.29 18.24
CA ASP A 380 55.07 -21.30 18.36
C ASP A 380 55.44 -21.95 17.03
N ALA A 381 54.46 -22.24 16.16
CA ALA A 381 54.72 -22.71 14.80
C ALA A 381 55.45 -21.64 13.98
N VAL A 382 55.05 -20.37 14.08
CA VAL A 382 55.71 -19.25 13.37
C VAL A 382 57.17 -19.11 13.79
N VAL A 383 57.46 -19.15 15.10
CA VAL A 383 58.84 -19.09 15.61
C VAL A 383 59.67 -20.26 15.09
N ALA A 384 59.11 -21.48 15.10
CA ALA A 384 59.80 -22.66 14.56
C ALA A 384 60.10 -22.52 13.06
N TYR A 385 59.16 -22.01 12.25
CA TYR A 385 59.41 -21.74 10.83
C TYR A 385 60.53 -20.72 10.61
N ILE A 386 60.60 -19.65 11.41
CA ILE A 386 61.66 -18.63 11.32
C ILE A 386 63.03 -19.27 11.59
N PHE A 387 63.16 -20.07 12.65
CA PHE A 387 64.42 -20.76 12.95
C PHE A 387 64.79 -21.77 11.85
N SER A 388 63.84 -22.56 11.37
CA SER A 388 64.07 -23.50 10.26
C SER A 388 64.59 -22.78 9.01
N ALA A 389 63.97 -21.65 8.63
CA ALA A 389 64.41 -20.84 7.50
C ALA A 389 65.80 -20.20 7.71
N ALA A 390 66.10 -19.73 8.93
CA ALA A 390 67.40 -19.17 9.26
C ALA A 390 68.52 -20.23 9.16
N PHE A 391 68.30 -21.43 9.68
CA PHE A 391 69.26 -22.54 9.55
C PHE A 391 69.39 -23.00 8.10
N LEU A 392 68.28 -23.06 7.35
CA LEU A 392 68.33 -23.39 5.92
C LEU A 392 69.16 -22.37 5.14
N GLY A 393 68.90 -21.08 5.33
CA GLY A 393 69.63 -19.99 4.67
C GLY A 393 71.11 -19.95 5.08
N GLY A 394 71.42 -20.13 6.37
CA GLY A 394 72.79 -20.26 6.85
C GLY A 394 73.51 -21.48 6.27
N GLY A 395 72.81 -22.62 6.15
CA GLY A 395 73.32 -23.83 5.51
C GLY A 395 73.64 -23.63 4.03
N ILE A 396 72.75 -22.96 3.28
CA ILE A 396 72.99 -22.58 1.89
C ILE A 396 74.22 -21.67 1.77
N TYR A 397 74.31 -20.64 2.61
CA TYR A 397 75.44 -19.71 2.58
C TYR A 397 76.77 -20.42 2.87
N LEU A 398 76.83 -21.22 3.94
CA LEU A 398 78.04 -21.98 4.30
C LEU A 398 78.40 -23.01 3.24
N GLY A 399 77.40 -23.66 2.62
CA GLY A 399 77.59 -24.62 1.54
C GLY A 399 78.21 -23.96 0.30
N LEU A 400 77.62 -22.84 -0.15
CA LEU A 400 78.16 -22.08 -1.28
C LEU A 400 79.58 -21.56 -1.03
N GLU A 401 79.89 -21.13 0.18
CA GLU A 401 81.24 -20.67 0.52
C GLU A 401 82.24 -21.83 0.60
N ALA A 402 81.81 -23.00 1.11
CA ALA A 402 82.60 -24.22 1.07
C ALA A 402 82.88 -24.67 -0.38
N ASP A 403 81.87 -24.64 -1.25
CA ASP A 403 82.00 -25.00 -2.67
C ASP A 403 82.98 -24.05 -3.39
N LYS A 404 82.90 -22.74 -3.16
CA LYS A 404 83.88 -21.78 -3.73
C LYS A 404 85.30 -22.08 -3.30
N ILE A 405 85.52 -22.37 -2.01
CA ILE A 405 86.86 -22.73 -1.50
C ILE A 405 87.32 -24.04 -2.15
N HIS A 406 86.45 -25.04 -2.18
CA HIS A 406 86.72 -26.33 -2.82
C HIS A 406 87.11 -26.16 -4.31
N ASP A 407 86.34 -25.40 -5.07
CA ASP A 407 86.56 -25.17 -6.50
C ASP A 407 87.86 -24.38 -6.76
N THR A 408 88.17 -23.40 -5.90
CA THR A 408 89.43 -22.65 -5.98
C THR A 408 90.63 -23.56 -5.75
N LEU A 409 90.59 -24.35 -4.67
CA LEU A 409 91.66 -25.29 -4.32
C LEU A 409 91.82 -26.39 -5.38
N ARG A 410 90.71 -26.88 -5.94
CA ARG A 410 90.72 -27.86 -7.02
C ARG A 410 91.33 -27.28 -8.30
N LYS A 411 90.98 -26.04 -8.65
CA LYS A 411 91.58 -25.35 -9.79
C LYS A 411 93.09 -25.16 -9.63
N GLU A 412 93.56 -24.80 -8.42
CA GLU A 412 94.99 -24.70 -8.13
C GLU A 412 95.70 -26.05 -8.34
N ILE A 413 95.08 -27.17 -7.96
CA ILE A 413 95.61 -28.53 -8.20
C ILE A 413 95.64 -28.85 -9.69
N ASP A 414 94.57 -28.56 -10.43
CA ASP A 414 94.45 -28.81 -11.87
C ASP A 414 95.46 -27.99 -12.69
N GLU A 415 95.88 -26.82 -12.18
CA GLU A 415 96.94 -25.96 -12.74
C GLU A 415 98.38 -26.49 -12.49
N GLY A 416 98.52 -27.64 -11.82
CA GLY A 416 99.80 -28.33 -11.62
C GLY A 416 100.51 -28.04 -10.30
N ASN A 417 99.84 -27.35 -9.36
CA ASN A 417 100.37 -27.18 -7.99
C ASN A 417 100.34 -28.51 -7.21
N PRO A 418 101.27 -28.71 -6.26
CA PRO A 418 101.29 -29.92 -5.44
C PRO A 418 99.97 -30.08 -4.64
N PRO A 419 99.58 -31.32 -4.31
CA PRO A 419 98.38 -31.57 -3.51
C PRO A 419 98.42 -30.78 -2.19
N ILE A 420 97.27 -30.20 -1.84
CA ILE A 420 97.13 -29.38 -0.64
C ILE A 420 97.27 -30.27 0.60
N ASP A 421 98.10 -29.82 1.55
CA ASP A 421 98.28 -30.48 2.85
C ASP A 421 96.95 -30.48 3.63
N GLN A 422 96.71 -31.53 4.41
CA GLN A 422 95.55 -31.60 5.29
C GLN A 422 95.56 -30.48 6.33
N ASP A 423 96.73 -29.95 6.70
CA ASP A 423 96.86 -28.84 7.65
C ASP A 423 96.75 -27.44 6.99
N ASP A 424 96.46 -27.34 5.68
CA ASP A 424 96.23 -26.04 5.02
C ASP A 424 95.00 -25.33 5.64
N PRO A 425 95.16 -24.08 6.13
CA PRO A 425 94.06 -23.33 6.76
C PRO A 425 92.83 -23.13 5.87
N ARG A 426 93.00 -23.03 4.54
CA ARG A 426 91.92 -22.88 3.56
C ARG A 426 91.14 -24.17 3.43
N PHE A 427 91.84 -25.30 3.35
CA PHE A 427 91.21 -26.63 3.30
C PHE A 427 90.42 -26.92 4.57
N GLN A 428 91.01 -26.67 5.75
CA GLN A 428 90.33 -26.84 7.03
C GLN A 428 89.10 -25.93 7.16
N ARG A 429 89.21 -24.67 6.71
CA ARG A 429 88.07 -23.75 6.70
C ARG A 429 86.93 -24.24 5.80
N GLY A 430 87.23 -24.67 4.58
CA GLY A 430 86.24 -25.24 3.66
C GLY A 430 85.57 -26.49 4.23
N LYS A 431 86.35 -27.38 4.85
CA LYS A 431 85.85 -28.58 5.55
C LYS A 431 84.91 -28.23 6.69
N TYR A 432 85.28 -27.28 7.56
CA TYR A 432 84.40 -26.84 8.66
C TYR A 432 83.13 -26.16 8.16
N MET A 433 83.21 -25.39 7.06
CA MET A 433 82.04 -24.78 6.44
C MET A 433 81.08 -25.84 5.86
N ALA A 434 81.59 -26.86 5.17
CA ALA A 434 80.78 -27.97 4.66
C ALA A 434 80.12 -28.78 5.79
N ILE A 435 80.86 -29.07 6.87
CA ILE A 435 80.30 -29.73 8.07
C ILE A 435 79.21 -28.84 8.69
N GLY A 436 79.48 -27.54 8.82
CA GLY A 436 78.52 -26.56 9.33
C GLY A 436 77.25 -26.47 8.47
N ALA A 437 77.38 -26.52 7.14
CA ALA A 437 76.25 -26.55 6.21
C ALA A 437 75.38 -27.79 6.41
N ASN A 438 75.97 -28.99 6.48
CA ASN A 438 75.24 -30.23 6.71
C ASN A 438 74.53 -30.24 8.08
N ALA A 439 75.20 -29.74 9.13
CA ALA A 439 74.58 -29.60 10.44
C ALA A 439 73.39 -28.62 10.39
N ALA A 440 73.55 -27.49 9.69
CA ALA A 440 72.49 -26.51 9.52
C ALA A 440 71.28 -27.07 8.74
N TYR A 441 71.50 -27.86 7.68
CA TYR A 441 70.43 -28.55 6.96
C TYR A 441 69.69 -29.58 7.85
N GLY A 442 70.43 -30.36 8.63
CA GLY A 442 69.84 -31.31 9.57
C GLY A 442 68.95 -30.60 10.61
N LEU A 443 69.43 -29.51 11.20
CA LEU A 443 68.66 -28.69 12.13
C LEU A 443 67.44 -28.05 11.46
N ALA A 444 67.61 -27.49 10.26
CA ALA A 444 66.51 -26.92 9.49
C ALA A 444 65.38 -27.93 9.24
N GLY A 445 65.74 -29.17 8.88
CA GLY A 445 64.79 -30.26 8.66
C GLY A 445 64.02 -30.67 9.91
N VAL A 446 64.72 -30.89 11.04
CA VAL A 446 64.09 -31.27 12.31
C VAL A 446 63.17 -30.17 12.82
N ILE A 447 63.61 -28.92 12.82
CA ILE A 447 62.81 -27.78 13.25
C ILE A 447 61.63 -27.56 12.30
N GLY A 448 61.82 -27.77 10.99
CA GLY A 448 60.76 -27.70 9.99
C GLY A 448 59.64 -28.72 10.23
N LEU A 449 60.00 -29.97 10.54
CA LEU A 449 59.03 -31.00 10.90
C LEU A 449 58.27 -30.66 12.19
N ALA A 450 58.96 -30.11 13.19
CA ALA A 450 58.33 -29.64 14.43
C ALA A 450 57.36 -28.47 14.15
N ALA A 451 57.71 -27.54 13.25
CA ALA A 451 56.84 -26.44 12.84
C ALA A 451 55.55 -26.92 12.17
N ILE A 452 55.64 -27.92 11.29
CA ILE A 452 54.48 -28.58 10.67
C ILE A 452 53.60 -29.21 11.74
N TYR A 453 54.19 -29.97 12.67
CA TYR A 453 53.45 -30.57 13.78
C TYR A 453 52.72 -29.51 14.63
N TYR A 454 53.40 -28.42 15.00
CA TYR A 454 52.78 -27.34 15.78
C TYR A 454 51.69 -26.57 15.03
N THR A 455 51.68 -26.60 13.70
CA THR A 455 50.67 -25.97 12.86
C THR A 455 49.33 -26.72 12.89
N PHE A 456 49.38 -28.07 12.92
CA PHE A 456 48.20 -28.93 12.82
C PHE A 456 47.75 -29.53 14.16
N ARG A 457 48.61 -29.56 15.18
CA ARG A 457 48.23 -30.06 16.50
C ARG A 457 47.09 -29.23 17.08
N ASP A 458 46.01 -29.90 17.48
CA ASP A 458 44.95 -29.24 18.26
C ASP A 458 45.47 -28.94 19.68
N LYS A 459 45.32 -27.67 20.09
CA LYS A 459 45.84 -27.13 21.35
C LYS A 459 44.73 -26.45 22.14
N GLY A 460 44.90 -26.37 23.45
CA GLY A 460 43.95 -25.71 24.36
C GLY A 460 42.71 -26.55 24.65
N ALA A 461 41.97 -26.13 25.67
CA ALA A 461 40.75 -26.80 26.11
C ALA A 461 39.70 -26.87 24.98
N PRO A 462 38.89 -27.94 24.91
CA PRO A 462 37.73 -27.97 24.02
C PRO A 462 36.66 -27.01 24.53
N SER A 463 35.78 -26.58 23.62
CA SER A 463 34.53 -25.93 24.01
C SER A 463 33.62 -26.97 24.67
N THR A 464 32.88 -26.57 25.70
CA THR A 464 32.02 -27.46 26.49
C THR A 464 30.61 -26.91 26.58
N ALA A 465 29.63 -27.76 26.84
CA ALA A 465 28.29 -27.31 27.23
C ALA A 465 27.69 -28.23 28.29
N THR A 466 26.77 -27.69 29.07
CA THR A 466 25.87 -28.47 29.93
C THR A 466 24.49 -28.50 29.30
N LEU A 467 23.85 -29.67 29.34
CA LEU A 467 22.50 -29.91 28.83
C LEU A 467 21.56 -30.05 30.02
N ASP A 468 20.49 -29.27 30.03
CA ASP A 468 19.40 -29.38 31.00
C ASP A 468 18.09 -29.57 30.22
N VAL A 469 17.30 -30.58 30.57
CA VAL A 469 16.03 -30.89 29.90
C VAL A 469 14.91 -30.70 30.89
N ARG A 470 13.95 -29.83 30.56
CA ARG A 470 12.79 -29.54 31.40
C ARG A 470 11.51 -29.81 30.61
N ALA A 471 10.52 -30.41 31.25
CA ALA A 471 9.18 -30.43 30.69
C ALA A 471 8.60 -29.01 30.72
N LEU A 472 7.94 -28.59 29.65
CA LEU A 472 7.24 -27.31 29.63
C LEU A 472 5.96 -27.46 30.47
N ALA A 473 5.87 -26.70 31.56
CA ALA A 473 4.66 -26.64 32.36
C ALA A 473 3.57 -25.89 31.57
N LEU A 474 2.35 -26.43 31.61
CA LEU A 474 1.17 -25.76 31.08
C LEU A 474 0.55 -24.95 32.23
N THR A 475 0.60 -23.63 32.12
CA THR A 475 -0.01 -22.71 33.08
C THR A 475 -1.42 -22.36 32.63
N PRO A 476 -2.45 -22.55 33.47
CA PRO A 476 -3.79 -22.09 33.13
C PRO A 476 -3.84 -20.57 33.06
N VAL A 477 -4.37 -20.03 31.96
CA VAL A 477 -4.65 -18.60 31.77
C VAL A 477 -6.15 -18.43 31.65
N ILE A 478 -6.70 -17.56 32.49
CA ILE A 478 -8.13 -17.25 32.54
C ILE A 478 -8.28 -15.75 32.32
N GLY A 479 -9.03 -15.40 31.27
CA GLY A 479 -9.48 -14.05 30.98
C GLY A 479 -11.01 -13.94 31.03
N PRO A 480 -11.58 -12.73 30.96
CA PRO A 480 -13.02 -12.49 31.05
C PRO A 480 -13.85 -13.26 30.01
N GLU A 481 -13.27 -13.58 28.85
CA GLU A 481 -13.94 -14.26 27.74
C GLU A 481 -13.21 -15.51 27.22
N TYR A 482 -12.16 -15.97 27.92
CA TYR A 482 -11.40 -17.16 27.49
C TYR A 482 -10.73 -17.89 28.66
N GLY A 483 -10.64 -19.21 28.54
CA GLY A 483 -9.84 -20.06 29.43
C GLY A 483 -8.97 -20.99 28.58
N GLY A 484 -7.68 -21.04 28.86
CA GLY A 484 -6.74 -21.86 28.11
C GLY A 484 -5.51 -22.24 28.92
N LEU A 485 -4.60 -22.97 28.29
CA LEU A 485 -3.29 -23.31 28.85
C LEU A 485 -2.24 -22.52 28.05
N SER A 486 -1.46 -21.66 28.72
CA SER A 486 -0.25 -21.09 28.15
C SER A 486 0.96 -21.94 28.51
N MET A 487 2.02 -21.85 27.71
CA MET A 487 3.33 -22.37 28.06
C MET A 487 4.20 -21.21 28.53
N GLU A 488 4.02 -20.76 29.79
CA GLU A 488 4.95 -19.83 30.43
C GLU A 488 5.87 -20.59 31.41
N LEU A 489 7.15 -20.19 31.44
CA LEU A 489 8.08 -20.61 32.49
C LEU A 489 7.86 -19.70 33.71
N SER A 490 7.53 -20.28 34.86
CA SER A 490 7.73 -19.62 36.15
C SER A 490 9.23 -19.38 36.34
N TRP A 491 9.63 -18.12 36.45
CA TRP A 491 11.02 -17.69 36.65
C TRP A 491 11.52 -17.97 38.06
#